data_AF-A0A7V2XB08-F1
#
_entry.id   AF-A0A7V2XB08-F1
#
_cell.length_a   1.000
_cell.length_b   1.000
_cell.length_c   1.000
_cell.angle_alpha   90.00
_cell.angle_beta   90.00
_cell.angle_gamma   90.00
#
_symmetry.space_group_name_H-M   'P 1'
#
loop_
_entity.id
_entity.type
_entity.pdbx_description
1 polymer ?
#
loop_
_entity_poly.entity_id
_entity_poly.type
_entity_poly.pdbx_seq_one_letter_code
_entity_poly.pdbx_strand_id
1 'polypeptide(L)' 'MAAPTLMIVGTDTRHEEPLAEDIFRFPPTVMKPEDVRRTHKGNERPGAENSVQMIKFYARVIEEAGR' A
#
# COMPACT_ATOMS: atom_id res chain seq x y z
N MET A 1 -16.88 9.70 2.22
CA MET A 1 -16.12 8.58 1.60
C MET A 1 -14.71 9.08 1.33
N ALA A 2 -13.68 8.44 1.86
CA ALA A 2 -12.30 8.69 1.45
C ALA A 2 -12.02 7.78 0.23
N ALA A 3 -11.67 8.37 -0.90
CA ALA A 3 -11.19 7.62 -2.06
C ALA A 3 -9.73 7.18 -1.81
N PRO A 4 -9.30 6.01 -2.31
CA PRO A 4 -7.92 5.58 -2.20
C PRO A 4 -6.98 6.57 -2.92
N THR A 5 -5.80 6.79 -2.35
CA THR A 5 -4.78 7.65 -2.93
C THR A 5 -4.19 7.01 -4.18
N LEU A 6 -3.91 7.81 -5.21
CA LEU A 6 -3.19 7.36 -6.41
C LEU A 6 -1.79 6.85 -6.04
N MET A 7 -1.44 5.65 -6.48
CA MET A 7 -0.05 5.18 -6.45
C MET A 7 0.79 5.98 -7.46
N ILE A 8 1.71 6.80 -6.96
CA ILE A 8 2.61 7.66 -7.75
C ILE A 8 3.98 7.03 -8.01
N VAL A 9 4.21 5.81 -7.53
CA VAL A 9 5.47 5.07 -7.65
C VAL A 9 5.31 3.97 -8.69
N GLY A 10 6.32 3.78 -9.54
CA GLY A 10 6.37 2.64 -10.44
C GLY A 10 6.69 1.36 -9.67
N THR A 11 5.69 0.48 -9.55
CA THR A 11 5.85 -0.86 -8.97
C THR A 11 5.96 -1.91 -10.07
N ASP A 12 6.37 -3.13 -9.69
CA ASP A 12 6.43 -4.29 -10.61
C ASP A 12 5.04 -4.71 -11.13
N THR A 13 3.98 -4.14 -10.55
CA THR A 13 2.59 -4.31 -10.98
C THR A 13 2.33 -3.98 -12.45
N ARG A 14 3.19 -3.20 -13.12
CA ARG A 14 3.13 -3.00 -14.58
C ARG A 14 3.46 -4.27 -15.39
N HIS A 15 4.23 -5.18 -14.81
CA HIS A 15 4.63 -6.46 -15.40
C HIS A 15 3.69 -7.59 -15.01
N GLU A 16 2.98 -7.43 -13.89
CA GLU A 16 1.97 -8.37 -13.40
C GLU A 16 0.60 -8.17 -14.08
N GLU A 17 0.39 -7.04 -14.75
CA GLU A 17 -0.83 -6.72 -15.50
C GLU A 17 -1.37 -7.82 -16.43
N PRO A 18 -0.55 -8.53 -17.23
CA PRO A 18 -1.03 -9.64 -18.04
C PRO A 18 -1.24 -10.95 -17.26
N LEU A 19 -0.86 -11.02 -15.98
CA LEU A 19 -0.86 -12.26 -15.18
C LEU A 19 -1.98 -12.30 -14.12
N ALA A 20 -2.54 -11.15 -13.75
CA ALA A 20 -3.52 -11.04 -12.67
C ALA A 20 -4.69 -10.12 -13.06
N GLU A 21 -5.90 -10.53 -12.71
CA GLU A 21 -7.11 -9.71 -12.91
C GLU A 21 -7.29 -8.67 -11.80
N ASP A 22 -6.92 -9.03 -10.56
CA ASP A 22 -7.06 -8.18 -9.38
C ASP A 22 -5.77 -7.43 -9.06
N ILE A 23 -5.72 -6.16 -9.46
CA ILE A 23 -4.54 -5.30 -9.31
C ILE A 23 -4.88 -4.04 -8.50
N PHE A 24 -4.34 -3.94 -7.29
CA PHE A 24 -4.59 -2.84 -6.37
C PHE A 24 -3.41 -1.86 -6.31
N ARG A 25 -3.52 -0.72 -7.01
CA ARG A 25 -2.47 0.32 -7.09
C ARG A 25 -2.71 1.46 -6.08
N PHE A 26 -2.63 1.16 -4.79
CA PHE A 26 -2.62 2.15 -3.70
C PHE A 26 -1.92 1.60 -2.45
N PRO A 27 -1.25 2.45 -1.64
CA PRO A 27 -0.71 2.01 -0.36
C PRO A 27 -1.82 1.93 0.70
N PRO A 28 -1.94 0.84 1.48
CA PRO A 28 -2.94 0.73 2.56
C PRO A 28 -2.48 1.44 3.85
N THR A 29 -2.05 2.70 3.72
CA THR A 29 -1.56 3.52 4.83
C THR A 29 -2.07 4.95 4.75
N VAL A 30 -2.14 5.63 5.89
CA VAL A 30 -2.44 7.05 5.95
C VAL A 30 -1.13 7.81 6.06
N MET A 31 -0.64 8.36 4.95
CA MET A 31 0.63 9.09 4.91
C MET A 31 0.43 10.56 5.29
N LYS A 32 1.21 11.04 6.27
CA LYS A 32 1.34 12.47 6.59
C LYS A 32 2.45 13.09 5.73
N PRO A 33 2.50 14.43 5.58
CA PRO A 33 3.56 15.10 4.83
C PRO A 33 4.98 14.73 5.29
N GLU A 34 5.17 14.47 6.58
CA GLU A 34 6.47 14.07 7.14
C GLU A 34 6.88 12.66 6.71
N ASP A 35 5.91 11.78 6.48
CA ASP A 35 6.15 10.41 6.02
C ASP A 35 6.61 10.42 4.56
N VAL A 36 5.97 11.22 3.71
CA VAL A 36 6.35 11.39 2.29
C VAL A 36 7.78 11.90 2.15
N ARG A 37 8.23 12.79 3.05
CA ARG A 37 9.62 13.31 3.05
C ARG A 37 10.67 12.24 3.38
N ARG A 38 10.28 11.13 4.03
CA ARG A 38 11.19 10.05 4.39
C ARG A 38 11.34 8.98 3.31
N THR A 39 10.44 8.93 2.33
CA THR A 39 10.50 7.95 1.25
C THR A 39 11.84 8.03 0.53
N HIS A 40 12.54 6.90 0.44
CA HIS A 40 13.87 6.75 -0.14
C HIS A 40 14.96 7.63 0.53
N LYS A 41 14.85 7.84 1.84
CA LYS A 41 15.86 8.54 2.66
C LYS A 41 16.35 7.63 3.80
N GLY A 42 17.42 8.05 4.47
CA GLY A 42 17.93 7.33 5.63
C GLY A 42 16.90 7.25 6.76
N ASN A 43 16.84 6.08 7.43
CA ASN A 43 15.91 5.80 8.53
C ASN A 43 14.41 5.90 8.13
N GLU A 44 14.10 5.56 6.88
CA GLU A 44 12.74 5.34 6.41
C GLU A 44 12.06 4.27 7.28
N ARG A 45 10.88 4.60 7.81
CA ARG A 45 10.08 3.70 8.63
C ARG A 45 8.60 4.11 8.59
N PRO A 46 7.67 3.17 8.49
CA PRO A 46 6.27 3.44 8.74
C PRO A 46 6.05 3.75 10.24
N GLY A 47 5.08 4.61 10.54
CA GLY A 47 4.58 4.78 11.91
C GLY A 47 3.97 3.46 12.43
N ALA A 48 4.03 3.22 13.75
CA ALA A 48 3.56 1.96 14.34
C ALA A 48 2.08 1.69 14.02
N GLU A 49 1.24 2.73 14.05
CA GLU A 49 -0.17 2.64 13.70
C GLU A 49 -0.37 2.25 12.24
N ASN A 50 0.39 2.85 11.31
CA ASN A 50 0.33 2.50 9.89
C ASN A 50 0.78 1.05 9.65
N SER A 51 1.79 0.56 10.38
CA SER A 51 2.20 -0.84 10.31
C SER A 51 1.07 -1.79 10.73
N VAL A 52 0.37 -1.48 11.83
CA VAL A 52 -0.76 -2.30 12.30
C VAL A 52 -1.93 -2.26 11.31
N GLN A 53 -2.24 -1.11 10.74
CA GLN A 53 -3.31 -0.98 9.73
C GLN A 53 -2.98 -1.75 8.46
N MET A 54 -1.73 -1.68 7.99
CA MET A 54 -1.27 -2.42 6.82
C MET A 54 -1.38 -3.94 7.03
N ILE A 55 -0.97 -4.45 8.20
CA ILE A 55 -1.12 -5.87 8.53
C ILE A 55 -2.58 -6.30 8.48
N LYS A 56 -3.48 -5.53 9.12
CA LYS A 56 -4.92 -5.82 9.12
C LYS A 56 -5.53 -5.78 7.72
N PHE A 57 -5.13 -4.81 6.91
CA PHE A 57 -5.59 -4.67 5.53
C PHE A 57 -5.20 -5.90 4.70
N TYR A 58 -3.92 -6.28 4.69
CA TYR A 58 -3.47 -7.44 3.91
C TYR A 58 -4.06 -8.75 4.43
N ALA A 59 -4.18 -8.94 5.75
CA ALA A 59 -4.86 -10.10 6.31
C ALA A 59 -6.29 -10.22 5.78
N ARG A 60 -7.02 -9.10 5.75
CA ARG A 60 -8.39 -9.05 5.20
C ARG A 60 -8.43 -9.35 3.71
N VAL A 61 -7.50 -8.81 2.91
CA VAL A 61 -7.43 -9.09 1.47
C VAL A 61 -7.19 -10.58 1.22
N ILE A 62 -6.26 -11.20 1.95
CA ILE A 62 -5.96 -12.63 1.81
C ILE A 62 -7.16 -13.49 2.21
N GLU A 63 -7.84 -13.15 3.30
CA GLU A 63 -9.07 -13.84 3.73
C GLU A 63 -10.19 -13.74 2.68
N GLU A 64 -10.40 -12.56 2.10
CA GLU A 64 -11.45 -12.38 1.07
C GLU A 64 -11.08 -13.02 -0.26
N ALA A 65 -9.80 -13.03 -0.65
CA ALA A 65 -9.34 -13.68 -1.88
C ALA A 65 -9.46 -15.21 -1.83
N GLY A 66 -9.50 -15.80 -0.64
CA GLY A 66 -9.68 -17.24 -0.44
C GLY A 66 -11.15 -17.69 -0.32
N ARG A 67 -12.11 -16.78 -0.43
CA ARG A 67 -13.55 -17.08 -0.39
C ARG A 67 -14.10 -17.35 -1.78
#